data_AF-A0A4Y7ITQ2-F1
#
_entry.id   AF-A0A4Y7ITQ2-F1
#
_cell.length_a   1.000
_cell.length_b   1.000
_cell.length_c   1.000
_cell.angle_alpha   90.00
_cell.angle_beta   90.00
_cell.angle_gamma   90.00
#
_symmetry.space_group_name_H-M   'P 1'
#
loop_
_entity.id
_entity.type
_entity.pdbx_description
1 polymer ?
#
loop_
_entity_poly.entity_id
_entity_poly.type
_entity_poly.pdbx_seq_one_letter_code
_entity_poly.pdbx_strand_id
1 'polypeptide(L)'
;MLEVHVVDRMVKTFPQLRTIGPTIPSAYLDNKIEGDNDYGLNLFKPDSSICMNWLNSRANGTVVYVSLGSMSELNKEQMEELAMGGQKNTSYQEKTLGEIENGNKGLVVKWSPQLEVLSHVAVGCFVTHCGWNSTLEALSLGVPMVGIPQWTDQPTNAKLIADEWKVGVRVKVSDDEKGIWTKKDLEVSIREVMEGDRGKEMKKNSIKWRQLAQQAVGLGGSSDQNLDEFVATLIC
;
A
#
# COMPACT_ATOMS: atom_id res chain seq x y z
N MET A 1 -8.57 -12.73 10.31
CA MET A 1 -8.24 -13.28 8.98
C MET A 1 -8.79 -12.34 7.91
N LEU A 2 -7.99 -12.04 6.87
CA LEU A 2 -8.30 -11.01 5.85
C LEU A 2 -9.43 -11.42 4.89
N GLU A 3 -9.50 -12.70 4.53
CA GLU A 3 -10.40 -13.21 3.49
C GLU A 3 -11.13 -14.50 3.93
N VAL A 4 -11.87 -14.41 5.05
CA VAL A 4 -12.47 -15.58 5.71
C VAL A 4 -13.31 -16.46 4.77
N HIS A 5 -14.15 -15.87 3.92
CA HIS A 5 -15.00 -16.63 3.01
C HIS A 5 -14.23 -17.36 1.91
N VAL A 6 -13.12 -16.77 1.43
CA VAL A 6 -12.24 -17.40 0.43
C VAL A 6 -11.51 -18.57 1.07
N VAL A 7 -10.92 -18.36 2.25
CA VAL A 7 -10.19 -19.40 2.98
C VAL A 7 -11.10 -20.56 3.35
N ASP A 8 -12.29 -20.30 3.89
CA ASP A 8 -13.28 -21.33 4.23
C ASP A 8 -13.66 -22.19 3.03
N ARG A 9 -13.72 -21.60 1.83
CA ARG A 9 -13.99 -22.34 0.60
C ARG A 9 -12.78 -23.12 0.14
N MET A 10 -11.58 -22.54 0.18
CA MET A 10 -10.36 -23.19 -0.27
C MET A 10 -9.98 -24.37 0.62
N VAL A 11 -10.14 -24.27 1.94
CA VAL A 11 -9.84 -25.36 2.89
C VAL A 11 -10.69 -26.61 2.62
N LYS A 12 -11.92 -26.46 2.11
CA LYS A 12 -12.76 -27.60 1.70
C LYS A 12 -12.17 -28.38 0.53
N THR A 13 -11.43 -27.71 -0.35
CA THR A 13 -10.77 -28.33 -1.52
C THR A 13 -9.34 -28.75 -1.19
N PHE A 14 -8.64 -27.95 -0.38
CA PHE A 14 -7.25 -28.13 0.00
C PHE A 14 -7.14 -28.14 1.54
N PRO A 15 -7.40 -29.29 2.21
CA PRO A 15 -7.46 -29.36 3.67
C PRO A 15 -6.16 -28.97 4.40
N GLN A 16 -5.03 -29.07 3.69
CA GLN A 16 -3.71 -28.72 4.19
C GLN A 16 -3.36 -27.24 3.97
N LEU A 17 -4.26 -26.44 3.38
CA LEU A 17 -4.02 -25.01 3.19
C LEU A 17 -3.88 -24.32 4.55
N ARG A 18 -2.87 -23.45 4.65
CA ARG A 18 -2.60 -22.59 5.81
C ARG A 18 -2.31 -21.17 5.36
N THR A 19 -2.83 -20.19 6.10
CA THR A 19 -2.58 -18.77 5.84
C THR A 19 -1.58 -18.23 6.84
N ILE A 20 -0.42 -17.79 6.37
CA ILE A 20 0.70 -17.35 7.22
C ILE A 20 0.99 -15.84 7.13
N GLY A 21 0.14 -15.09 6.42
CA GLY A 21 0.35 -13.66 6.20
C GLY A 21 -0.18 -12.74 7.31
N PRO A 22 0.08 -11.42 7.21
CA PRO A 22 0.95 -10.81 6.22
C PRO A 22 2.45 -10.98 6.59
N THR A 23 3.29 -11.23 5.60
CA THR A 23 4.74 -11.42 5.78
C THR A 23 5.50 -10.09 5.70
N ILE A 24 5.11 -9.13 6.54
CA ILE A 24 5.81 -7.84 6.68
C ILE A 24 6.89 -7.99 7.78
N PRO A 25 8.06 -7.33 7.67
CA PRO A 25 9.09 -7.41 8.69
C PRO A 25 8.56 -7.09 10.09
N SER A 26 8.98 -7.87 11.07
CA SER A 26 8.49 -7.85 12.45
C SER A 26 8.54 -6.46 13.08
N ALA A 27 9.56 -5.65 12.75
CA ALA A 27 9.70 -4.28 13.25
C ALA A 27 8.49 -3.37 12.97
N TYR A 28 7.69 -3.67 11.93
CA TYR A 28 6.49 -2.90 11.58
C TYR A 28 5.18 -3.47 12.13
N LEU A 29 5.21 -4.70 12.66
CA LEU A 29 4.03 -5.42 13.13
C LEU A 29 4.09 -5.65 14.65
N ASP A 30 4.81 -6.68 15.08
CA ASP A 30 4.81 -7.20 16.45
C ASP A 30 6.13 -7.04 17.19
N ASN A 31 7.19 -6.62 16.49
CA ASN A 31 8.53 -6.34 17.00
C ASN A 31 9.14 -7.51 17.82
N LYS A 32 8.78 -8.75 17.48
CA LYS A 32 9.25 -9.98 18.13
C LYS A 32 10.64 -10.42 17.65
N ILE A 33 10.98 -10.16 16.38
CA ILE A 33 12.20 -10.67 15.76
C ILE A 33 13.24 -9.54 15.66
N GLU A 34 14.31 -9.64 16.46
CA GLU A 34 15.38 -8.66 16.45
C GLU A 34 16.11 -8.64 15.09
N GLY A 35 16.26 -7.45 14.50
CA GLY A 35 16.94 -7.25 13.23
C GLY A 35 16.05 -7.41 11.99
N ASP A 36 14.79 -7.84 12.13
CA ASP A 36 13.84 -8.00 11.03
C ASP A 36 13.16 -6.67 10.67
N ASN A 37 13.93 -5.80 10.01
CA ASN A 37 13.56 -4.41 9.69
C ASN A 37 13.29 -4.15 8.19
N ASP A 38 13.62 -5.10 7.31
CA ASP A 38 13.41 -5.00 5.87
C ASP A 38 13.28 -6.41 5.23
N TYR A 39 12.93 -6.48 3.95
CA TYR A 39 12.78 -7.77 3.24
C TYR A 39 14.10 -8.43 2.82
N GLY A 40 15.25 -7.82 3.08
CA GLY A 40 16.57 -8.25 2.60
C GLY A 40 16.79 -8.13 1.10
N LEU A 41 15.79 -7.69 0.33
CA LEU A 41 15.82 -7.60 -1.13
C LEU A 41 15.30 -6.24 -1.60
N ASN A 42 16.21 -5.43 -2.16
CA ASN A 42 15.88 -4.17 -2.80
C ASN A 42 16.29 -4.23 -4.27
N LEU A 43 15.36 -3.94 -5.19
CA LEU A 43 15.66 -3.92 -6.63
C LEU A 43 16.62 -2.78 -7.02
N PHE A 44 16.59 -1.69 -6.26
CA PHE A 44 17.49 -0.54 -6.41
C PHE A 44 17.85 -0.01 -5.02
N LYS A 45 18.97 0.70 -4.92
CA LYS A 45 19.36 1.35 -3.66
C LYS A 45 18.30 2.41 -3.27
N PRO A 46 17.65 2.30 -2.10
CA PRO A 46 16.68 3.30 -1.67
C PRO A 46 17.35 4.60 -1.25
N ASP A 47 16.70 5.72 -1.56
CA ASP A 47 17.10 7.06 -1.12
C ASP A 47 16.59 7.38 0.30
N SER A 48 16.80 6.45 1.25
CA SER A 48 16.14 6.49 2.56
C SER A 48 16.38 7.79 3.33
N SER A 49 17.62 8.26 3.40
CA SER A 49 17.94 9.50 4.13
C SER A 49 17.24 10.72 3.53
N ILE A 50 17.14 10.79 2.20
CA ILE A 50 16.46 11.89 1.49
C ILE A 50 14.96 11.84 1.79
N CYS A 51 14.34 10.66 1.66
CA CYS A 51 12.92 10.45 1.97
C CYS A 51 12.60 10.83 3.42
N MET A 52 13.33 10.28 4.38
CA MET A 52 13.03 10.46 5.80
C MET A 52 13.28 11.90 6.26
N ASN A 53 14.36 12.55 5.80
CA ASN A 53 14.60 13.96 6.10
C ASN A 53 13.49 14.87 5.57
N TRP A 54 13.00 14.61 4.36
CA TRP A 54 11.91 15.37 3.78
C TRP A 54 10.59 15.13 4.54
N LEU A 55 10.27 13.88 4.88
CA LEU A 55 9.05 13.51 5.62
C LEU A 55 9.03 14.08 7.05
N ASN A 56 10.16 14.10 7.75
CA ASN A 56 10.30 14.68 9.10
C ASN A 56 9.95 16.17 9.16
N SER A 57 10.01 16.89 8.02
CA SER A 57 9.64 18.31 7.93
C SER A 57 8.15 18.55 7.66
N ARG A 58 7.33 17.49 7.57
CA ARG A 58 5.91 17.57 7.20
C ARG A 58 5.00 17.32 8.40
N ALA A 59 3.84 17.97 8.39
CA ALA A 59 2.83 17.75 9.40
C ALA A 59 2.19 16.35 9.24
N ASN A 60 1.71 15.81 10.35
CA ASN A 60 1.10 14.49 10.41
C ASN A 60 -0.08 14.36 9.43
N GLY A 61 -0.12 13.25 8.70
CA GLY A 61 -1.20 12.93 7.76
C GLY A 61 -1.37 13.91 6.58
N THR A 62 -0.37 14.72 6.25
CA THR A 62 -0.45 15.70 5.14
C THR A 62 0.22 15.26 3.84
N VAL A 63 0.97 14.16 3.87
CA VAL A 63 1.73 13.66 2.72
C VAL A 63 0.92 12.60 1.99
N VAL A 64 0.83 12.77 0.68
CA VAL A 64 0.39 11.71 -0.23
C VAL A 64 1.63 11.00 -0.76
N TYR A 65 1.73 9.70 -0.50
CA TYR A 65 2.78 8.86 -1.08
C TYR A 65 2.25 8.21 -2.35
N VAL A 66 3.04 8.21 -3.42
CA VAL A 66 2.66 7.66 -4.72
C VAL A 66 3.74 6.69 -5.21
N SER A 67 3.35 5.43 -5.39
CA SER A 67 4.21 4.39 -5.97
C SER A 67 3.37 3.36 -6.72
N LEU A 68 3.72 3.11 -7.98
CA LEU A 68 3.05 2.14 -8.85
C LEU A 68 3.80 0.81 -8.97
N GLY A 69 4.70 0.54 -8.02
CA GLY A 69 5.49 -0.69 -7.98
C GLY A 69 6.65 -0.69 -8.98
N SER A 70 7.36 -1.83 -9.04
CA SER A 70 8.58 -1.97 -9.85
C SER A 70 8.35 -2.37 -11.30
N MET A 71 7.21 -3.01 -11.57
CA MET A 71 6.89 -3.66 -12.84
C MET A 71 5.82 -2.94 -13.66
N SER A 72 5.19 -1.89 -13.11
CA SER A 72 4.19 -1.11 -13.84
C SER A 72 4.82 0.14 -14.41
N GLU A 73 4.56 0.39 -15.69
CA GLU A 73 4.89 1.64 -16.36
C GLU A 73 3.58 2.24 -16.87
N LEU A 74 3.33 3.50 -16.52
CA LEU A 74 2.23 4.24 -17.12
C LEU A 74 2.59 4.58 -18.57
N ASN A 75 1.61 4.67 -19.46
CA ASN A 75 1.86 5.26 -20.77
C ASN A 75 2.14 6.77 -20.62
N LYS A 76 2.70 7.39 -21.67
CA LYS A 76 3.09 8.80 -21.63
C LYS A 76 1.94 9.74 -21.26
N GLU A 77 0.76 9.56 -21.87
CA GLU A 77 -0.41 10.39 -21.57
C GLU A 77 -0.82 10.27 -20.08
N GLN A 78 -0.78 9.06 -19.53
CA GLN A 78 -1.14 8.81 -18.14
C GLN A 78 -0.10 9.34 -17.14
N MET A 79 1.19 9.32 -17.51
CA MET A 79 2.23 10.00 -16.73
C MET A 79 2.04 11.51 -16.73
N GLU A 80 1.65 12.11 -17.84
CA GLU A 80 1.37 13.56 -17.91
C GLU A 80 0.21 13.93 -16.99
N GLU A 81 -0.88 13.16 -16.98
CA GLU A 81 -2.00 13.34 -16.05
C GLU A 81 -1.58 13.18 -14.58
N LEU A 82 -0.70 12.21 -14.29
CA LEU A 82 -0.14 12.02 -12.94
C LEU A 82 0.71 13.23 -12.51
N ALA A 83 1.55 13.72 -13.42
CA ALA A 83 2.46 14.85 -13.17
C ALA A 83 1.67 16.12 -12.91
N MET A 84 0.67 16.38 -13.75
CA MET A 84 -0.21 17.53 -13.58
C MET A 84 -1.07 17.40 -12.32
N GLY A 85 -1.51 16.19 -11.97
CA GLY A 85 -2.31 15.89 -10.78
C GLY A 85 -1.57 15.92 -9.46
N GLY A 86 -0.26 16.17 -9.49
CA GLY A 86 0.54 16.30 -8.29
C GLY A 86 0.13 17.45 -7.41
N GLN A 87 -0.45 17.10 -6.27
CA GLN A 87 -0.86 18.04 -5.25
C GLN A 87 0.34 18.58 -4.47
N LYS A 88 0.09 19.68 -3.77
CA LYS A 88 1.02 20.24 -2.79
C LYS A 88 1.24 19.18 -1.68
N ASN A 89 2.49 18.78 -1.45
CA ASN A 89 2.98 17.78 -0.49
C ASN A 89 2.91 16.30 -0.95
N THR A 90 3.33 16.01 -2.18
CA THR A 90 3.35 14.63 -2.72
C THR A 90 4.78 14.06 -2.82
N SER A 91 4.98 12.82 -2.37
CA SER A 91 6.22 12.07 -2.61
C SER A 91 5.99 11.03 -3.70
N TYR A 92 6.89 10.97 -4.68
CA TYR A 92 6.80 10.15 -5.88
C TYR A 92 8.01 9.26 -6.06
N GLN A 93 7.78 8.12 -6.71
CA GLN A 93 8.86 7.32 -7.28
C GLN A 93 9.14 7.76 -8.74
N GLU A 94 10.40 8.05 -9.08
CA GLU A 94 10.87 8.65 -10.35
C GLU A 94 10.45 7.84 -11.58
N LYS A 95 10.40 6.50 -11.48
CA LYS A 95 9.88 5.66 -12.57
C LYS A 95 8.44 6.01 -12.96
N THR A 96 7.69 6.62 -12.06
CA THR A 96 6.28 6.97 -12.25
C THR A 96 6.10 8.36 -12.84
N LEU A 97 7.10 9.24 -12.72
CA LEU A 97 7.05 10.64 -13.15
C LEU A 97 8.43 11.06 -13.63
N GLY A 98 8.60 11.14 -14.95
CA GLY A 98 9.81 11.73 -15.53
C GLY A 98 10.16 13.07 -14.89
N GLU A 99 11.46 13.37 -14.81
CA GLU A 99 12.11 14.57 -14.24
C GLU A 99 11.17 15.71 -13.78
N ILE A 100 10.61 15.61 -12.56
CA ILE A 100 9.96 16.72 -11.85
C ILE A 100 10.94 17.27 -10.81
N GLU A 101 11.12 18.60 -10.79
CA GLU A 101 12.02 19.28 -9.86
C GLU A 101 11.62 19.08 -8.39
N ASN A 102 12.61 18.81 -7.55
CA ASN A 102 12.46 18.74 -6.10
C ASN A 102 12.20 20.13 -5.52
N GLY A 103 11.18 20.25 -4.67
CA GLY A 103 10.84 21.52 -4.04
C GLY A 103 10.23 21.37 -2.66
N ASN A 104 9.91 22.49 -2.01
CA ASN A 104 9.31 22.50 -0.68
C ASN A 104 7.94 21.80 -0.60
N LYS A 105 7.37 21.37 -1.73
CA LYS A 105 6.01 20.84 -1.86
C LYS A 105 5.98 19.43 -2.47
N GLY A 106 7.12 18.84 -2.84
CA GLY A 106 7.13 17.50 -3.39
C GLY A 106 8.54 16.92 -3.44
N LEU A 107 8.63 15.60 -3.38
CA LEU A 107 9.89 14.86 -3.46
C LEU A 107 9.73 13.74 -4.49
N VAL A 108 10.65 13.65 -5.45
CA VAL A 108 10.69 12.56 -6.42
C VAL A 108 12.01 11.82 -6.22
N VAL A 109 11.95 10.50 -6.02
CA VAL A 109 13.14 9.65 -5.82
C VAL A 109 13.08 8.41 -6.67
N LYS A 110 14.23 7.88 -7.10
CA LYS A 110 14.25 6.69 -7.97
C LYS A 110 13.64 5.47 -7.31
N TRP A 111 13.97 5.30 -6.03
CA TRP A 111 13.54 4.18 -5.23
C TRP A 111 13.38 4.64 -3.78
N SER A 112 12.16 4.53 -3.25
CA SER A 112 11.83 4.87 -1.86
C SER A 112 11.95 3.64 -0.97
N PRO A 113 12.30 3.80 0.32
CA PRO A 113 12.11 2.75 1.31
C PRO A 113 10.61 2.66 1.66
N GLN A 114 9.82 2.00 0.82
CA GLN A 114 8.35 2.06 0.88
C GLN A 114 7.76 1.72 2.26
N LEU A 115 8.27 0.70 2.95
CA LEU A 115 7.86 0.37 4.31
C LEU A 115 8.12 1.51 5.31
N GLU A 116 9.33 2.07 5.30
CA GLU A 116 9.69 3.23 6.15
C GLU A 116 8.78 4.43 5.84
N VAL A 117 8.57 4.74 4.55
CA VAL A 117 7.70 5.84 4.11
C VAL A 117 6.26 5.63 4.58
N LEU A 118 5.67 4.46 4.33
CA LEU A 118 4.29 4.14 4.73
C LEU A 118 4.12 4.11 6.26
N SER A 119 5.16 3.79 7.01
CA SER A 119 5.15 3.81 8.48
C SER A 119 5.22 5.22 9.07
N HIS A 120 5.64 6.20 8.27
CA HIS A 120 5.88 7.56 8.74
C HIS A 120 4.58 8.33 9.01
N VAL A 121 4.51 9.03 10.16
CA VAL A 121 3.31 9.75 10.64
C VAL A 121 2.81 10.86 9.71
N ALA A 122 3.68 11.41 8.86
CA ALA A 122 3.31 12.40 7.86
C ALA A 122 2.44 11.82 6.72
N VAL A 123 2.52 10.51 6.44
CA VAL A 123 1.75 9.89 5.34
C VAL A 123 0.29 9.75 5.72
N GLY A 124 -0.57 10.42 4.96
CA GLY A 124 -2.03 10.38 5.11
C GLY A 124 -2.70 9.42 4.13
N CYS A 125 -2.15 9.26 2.92
CA CYS A 125 -2.74 8.48 1.84
C CYS A 125 -1.65 7.85 0.96
N PHE A 126 -1.93 6.66 0.45
CA PHE A 126 -1.09 5.95 -0.51
C PHE A 126 -1.79 5.78 -1.86
N VAL A 127 -1.27 6.42 -2.91
CA VAL A 127 -1.67 6.16 -4.29
C VAL A 127 -0.85 4.97 -4.81
N THR A 128 -1.55 3.88 -5.16
CA THR A 128 -0.95 2.60 -5.47
C THR A 128 -1.54 1.96 -6.71
N HIS A 129 -0.74 1.18 -7.41
CA HIS A 129 -1.19 0.27 -8.47
C HIS A 129 -1.98 -0.95 -7.96
N CYS A 130 -2.18 -1.09 -6.65
CA CYS A 130 -2.91 -2.21 -6.03
C CYS A 130 -2.26 -3.59 -6.22
N GLY A 131 -0.93 -3.66 -6.41
CA GLY A 131 -0.21 -4.93 -6.27
C GLY A 131 -0.37 -5.51 -4.86
N TRP A 132 -0.38 -6.85 -4.75
CA TRP A 132 -0.67 -7.51 -3.48
C TRP A 132 0.29 -7.11 -2.35
N ASN A 133 1.60 -7.04 -2.62
CA ASN A 133 2.60 -6.64 -1.62
C ASN A 133 2.33 -5.22 -1.09
N SER A 134 2.22 -4.23 -2.00
CA SER A 134 1.90 -2.85 -1.63
C SER A 134 0.57 -2.72 -0.88
N THR A 135 -0.41 -3.55 -1.22
CA THR A 135 -1.71 -3.57 -0.55
C THR A 135 -1.58 -4.11 0.88
N LEU A 136 -0.85 -5.20 1.07
CA LEU A 136 -0.57 -5.77 2.39
C LEU A 136 0.23 -4.81 3.28
N GLU A 137 1.22 -4.10 2.72
CA GLU A 137 1.98 -3.09 3.46
C GLU A 137 1.06 -1.97 3.97
N ALA A 138 0.21 -1.43 3.09
CA ALA A 138 -0.72 -0.36 3.45
C ALA A 138 -1.75 -0.79 4.49
N LEU A 139 -2.34 -1.99 4.34
CA LEU A 139 -3.25 -2.57 5.33
C LEU A 139 -2.56 -2.78 6.68
N SER A 140 -1.35 -3.34 6.66
CA SER A 140 -0.55 -3.63 7.86
C SER A 140 -0.11 -2.36 8.59
N LEU A 141 0.14 -1.27 7.87
CA LEU A 141 0.58 0.01 8.43
C LEU A 141 -0.56 0.98 8.71
N GLY A 142 -1.79 0.67 8.27
CA GLY A 142 -2.98 1.46 8.55
C GLY A 142 -3.07 2.73 7.69
N VAL A 143 -2.65 2.62 6.43
CA VAL A 143 -2.64 3.72 5.47
C VAL A 143 -3.80 3.56 4.47
N PRO A 144 -4.72 4.54 4.37
CA PRO A 144 -5.75 4.57 3.34
C PRO A 144 -5.17 4.65 1.92
N MET A 145 -5.90 4.12 0.95
CA MET A 145 -5.41 3.96 -0.42
C MET A 145 -6.25 4.67 -1.48
N VAL A 146 -5.58 5.15 -2.53
CA VAL A 146 -6.16 5.48 -3.82
C VAL A 146 -5.60 4.50 -4.84
N GLY A 147 -6.47 3.64 -5.37
CA GLY A 147 -6.10 2.56 -6.26
C GLY A 147 -6.13 2.96 -7.74
N ILE A 148 -5.04 2.71 -8.45
CA ILE A 148 -4.87 2.89 -9.89
C ILE A 148 -4.39 1.58 -10.52
N PRO A 149 -5.24 0.53 -10.53
CA PRO A 149 -4.84 -0.79 -11.00
C PRO A 149 -4.47 -0.77 -12.49
N GLN A 150 -3.44 -1.53 -12.85
CA GLN A 150 -2.89 -1.58 -14.21
C GLN A 150 -3.15 -2.95 -14.88
N TRP A 151 -2.73 -4.06 -14.27
CA TRP A 151 -2.80 -5.40 -14.88
C TRP A 151 -2.98 -6.53 -13.85
N THR A 152 -3.10 -7.77 -14.32
CA THR A 152 -3.29 -9.01 -13.52
C THR A 152 -4.43 -8.95 -12.49
N ASP A 153 -4.10 -9.16 -11.23
CA ASP A 153 -4.94 -9.22 -10.05
C ASP A 153 -5.21 -7.84 -9.46
N GLN A 154 -4.49 -6.80 -9.90
CA GLN A 154 -4.61 -5.44 -9.37
C GLN A 154 -6.04 -4.88 -9.44
N PRO A 155 -6.83 -5.09 -10.52
CA PRO A 155 -8.23 -4.65 -10.53
C PRO A 155 -9.09 -5.34 -9.47
N THR A 156 -8.82 -6.62 -9.18
CA THR A 156 -9.48 -7.38 -8.11
C THR A 156 -9.07 -6.83 -6.74
N ASN A 157 -7.77 -6.61 -6.52
CA ASN A 157 -7.27 -6.01 -5.28
C ASN A 157 -7.87 -4.61 -5.06
N ALA A 158 -7.97 -3.79 -6.11
CA ALA A 158 -8.62 -2.47 -6.05
C ALA A 158 -10.10 -2.57 -5.64
N LYS A 159 -10.80 -3.61 -6.10
CA LYS A 159 -12.18 -3.90 -5.68
C LYS A 159 -12.24 -4.28 -4.20
N LEU A 160 -11.35 -5.15 -3.72
CA LEU A 160 -11.29 -5.52 -2.30
C LEU A 160 -10.99 -4.30 -1.41
N ILE A 161 -10.06 -3.44 -1.82
CA ILE A 161 -9.71 -2.18 -1.15
C ILE A 161 -10.94 -1.28 -0.98
N ALA A 162 -11.72 -1.10 -2.06
CA ALA A 162 -12.84 -0.17 -2.07
C ALA A 162 -14.11 -0.74 -1.42
N ASP A 163 -14.46 -1.98 -1.74
CA ASP A 163 -15.79 -2.53 -1.48
C ASP A 163 -15.82 -3.41 -0.21
N GLU A 164 -14.81 -4.28 -0.05
CA GLU A 164 -14.79 -5.27 1.03
C GLU A 164 -14.14 -4.69 2.30
N TRP A 165 -12.92 -4.17 2.18
CA TRP A 165 -12.16 -3.65 3.32
C TRP A 165 -12.50 -2.20 3.63
N LYS A 166 -13.01 -1.47 2.63
CA LYS A 166 -13.41 -0.06 2.73
C LYS A 166 -12.30 0.84 3.29
N VAL A 167 -11.09 0.63 2.77
CA VAL A 167 -9.86 1.35 3.17
C VAL A 167 -9.36 2.31 2.09
N GLY A 168 -10.11 2.47 1.00
CA GLY A 168 -9.70 3.32 -0.09
C GLY A 168 -10.76 3.47 -1.18
N VAL A 169 -10.35 4.12 -2.27
CA VAL A 169 -11.16 4.28 -3.49
C VAL A 169 -10.36 3.86 -4.71
N ARG A 170 -11.05 3.43 -5.76
CA ARG A 170 -10.45 3.27 -7.09
C ARG A 170 -10.65 4.55 -7.90
N VAL A 171 -9.60 5.03 -8.56
CA VAL A 171 -9.71 6.17 -9.48
C VAL A 171 -10.63 5.80 -10.65
N LYS A 172 -11.59 6.67 -10.94
CA LYS A 172 -12.51 6.49 -12.06
C LYS A 172 -11.77 6.74 -13.38
N VAL A 173 -12.03 5.87 -14.34
CA VAL A 173 -11.52 5.95 -15.71
C VAL A 173 -12.67 6.40 -16.60
N SER A 174 -12.39 7.23 -17.62
CA SER A 174 -13.41 7.64 -18.58
C SER A 174 -13.90 6.45 -19.42
N ASP A 175 -15.18 6.49 -19.80
CA ASP A 175 -15.78 5.53 -20.75
C ASP A 175 -15.45 5.86 -22.22
N ASP A 176 -14.51 6.79 -22.46
CA ASP A 176 -14.08 7.13 -23.81
C ASP A 176 -13.08 6.11 -24.37
N GLU A 177 -12.78 6.19 -25.67
CA GLU A 177 -11.90 5.21 -26.34
C GLU A 177 -10.50 5.12 -25.74
N LYS A 178 -10.06 6.13 -24.99
CA LYS A 178 -8.73 6.17 -24.38
C LYS A 178 -8.64 5.33 -23.12
N GLY A 179 -9.72 5.21 -22.35
CA GLY A 179 -9.75 4.41 -21.12
C GLY A 179 -8.66 4.82 -20.12
N ILE A 180 -8.37 6.12 -20.00
CA ILE A 180 -7.42 6.69 -19.04
C ILE A 180 -8.14 7.51 -17.96
N TRP A 181 -7.53 7.67 -16.80
CA TRP A 181 -8.02 8.61 -15.80
C TRP A 181 -7.37 9.97 -15.99
N THR A 182 -8.07 11.05 -15.65
CA THR A 182 -7.52 12.41 -15.73
C THR A 182 -6.95 12.86 -14.40
N LYS A 183 -6.11 13.89 -14.42
CA LYS A 183 -5.69 14.66 -13.25
C LYS A 183 -6.85 14.93 -12.30
N LYS A 184 -7.99 15.36 -12.84
CA LYS A 184 -9.16 15.74 -12.04
C LYS A 184 -9.73 14.53 -11.30
N ASP A 185 -9.77 13.37 -11.94
CA ASP A 185 -10.25 12.13 -11.34
C ASP A 185 -9.35 11.69 -10.19
N LEU A 186 -8.02 11.81 -10.38
CA LEU A 186 -7.04 11.53 -9.34
C LEU A 186 -7.16 12.52 -8.17
N GLU A 187 -7.21 13.83 -8.44
CA GLU A 187 -7.33 14.88 -7.43
C GLU A 187 -8.59 14.72 -6.57
N VAL A 188 -9.73 14.40 -7.20
CA VAL A 188 -10.99 14.14 -6.50
C VAL A 188 -10.86 12.91 -5.60
N SER A 189 -10.22 11.84 -6.10
CA SER A 189 -10.02 10.60 -5.34
C SER A 189 -9.10 10.82 -4.13
N ILE A 190 -7.99 11.54 -4.31
CA ILE A 190 -7.06 11.89 -3.22
C ILE A 190 -7.77 12.77 -2.18
N ARG A 191 -8.49 13.80 -2.61
CA ARG A 191 -9.20 14.71 -1.70
C ARG A 191 -10.24 13.96 -0.88
N GLU A 192 -10.96 13.04 -1.50
CA GLU A 192 -11.95 12.22 -0.81
C GLU A 192 -11.33 11.37 0.30
N VAL A 193 -10.17 10.74 0.04
CA VAL A 193 -9.47 9.91 1.02
C VAL A 193 -8.85 10.74 2.15
N MET A 194 -8.31 11.92 1.81
CA MET A 194 -7.59 12.77 2.77
C MET A 194 -8.52 13.66 3.61
N GLU A 195 -9.57 14.21 3.01
CA GLU A 195 -10.38 15.29 3.59
C GLU A 195 -11.87 14.94 3.66
N GLY A 196 -12.35 14.01 2.82
CA GLY A 196 -13.75 13.63 2.72
C GLY A 196 -14.27 12.86 3.94
N ASP A 197 -15.58 12.87 4.14
CA ASP A 197 -16.21 12.13 5.24
C ASP A 197 -16.04 10.61 5.11
N ARG A 198 -16.08 10.07 3.89
CA ARG A 198 -15.72 8.66 3.66
C ARG A 198 -14.24 8.41 3.91
N GLY A 199 -13.36 9.38 3.66
CA GLY A 199 -11.94 9.29 4.00
C GLY A 199 -11.68 9.07 5.49
N LYS A 200 -12.46 9.73 6.36
CA LYS A 200 -12.42 9.49 7.82
C LYS A 200 -12.80 8.05 8.18
N GLU A 201 -13.84 7.51 7.53
CA GLU A 201 -14.23 6.11 7.69
C GLU A 201 -13.14 5.15 7.19
N MET A 202 -12.57 5.41 6.02
CA MET A 202 -11.46 4.65 5.45
C MET A 202 -10.27 4.62 6.40
N LYS A 203 -9.89 5.76 6.99
CA LYS A 203 -8.80 5.82 7.97
C LYS A 203 -9.09 4.97 9.21
N LYS A 204 -10.31 5.01 9.74
CA LYS A 204 -10.73 4.14 10.85
C LYS A 204 -10.63 2.66 10.46
N ASN A 205 -11.07 2.30 9.26
CA ASN A 205 -10.99 0.93 8.75
C ASN A 205 -9.54 0.49 8.55
N SER A 206 -8.66 1.34 8.02
CA SER A 206 -7.24 1.03 7.86
C SER A 206 -6.57 0.76 9.21
N ILE A 207 -6.88 1.55 10.25
CA ILE A 207 -6.37 1.29 11.60
C ILE A 207 -6.87 -0.05 12.15
N LYS A 208 -8.16 -0.36 11.95
CA LYS A 208 -8.72 -1.67 12.34
C LYS A 208 -7.99 -2.82 11.63
N TRP A 209 -7.74 -2.71 10.33
CA TRP A 209 -7.03 -3.75 9.56
C TRP A 209 -5.58 -3.92 10.01
N ARG A 210 -4.88 -2.83 10.32
CA ARG A 210 -3.56 -2.89 10.96
C ARG A 210 -3.57 -3.68 12.25
N GLN A 211 -4.53 -3.42 13.14
CA GLN A 211 -4.65 -4.14 14.41
C GLN A 211 -4.90 -5.64 14.18
N LEU A 212 -5.76 -5.99 13.22
CA LEU A 212 -6.03 -7.39 12.87
C LEU A 212 -4.81 -8.07 12.26
N ALA A 213 -4.01 -7.37 11.45
CA ALA A 213 -2.75 -7.87 10.91
C ALA A 213 -1.75 -8.18 12.04
N GLN A 214 -1.57 -7.24 12.97
CA GLN A 214 -0.71 -7.43 14.16
C GLN A 214 -1.18 -8.59 15.04
N GLN A 215 -2.49 -8.73 15.25
CA GLN A 215 -3.07 -9.86 16.00
C GLN A 215 -2.86 -11.20 15.29
N ALA A 216 -2.88 -11.24 13.97
CA ALA A 216 -2.71 -12.47 13.22
C ALA A 216 -1.28 -13.01 13.34
N VAL A 217 -0.25 -12.15 13.31
CA VAL A 217 1.16 -12.55 13.37
C VAL A 217 1.74 -12.56 14.79
N GLY A 218 1.11 -11.84 15.72
CA GLY A 218 1.53 -11.79 17.12
C GLY A 218 1.49 -13.17 17.79
N LEU A 219 2.15 -13.29 18.94
CA LEU A 219 2.26 -14.56 19.67
C LEU A 219 0.87 -15.19 19.95
N GLY A 220 0.66 -16.42 19.49
CA GLY A 220 -0.61 -17.14 19.59
C GLY A 220 -1.68 -16.66 18.60
N GLY A 221 -1.32 -15.80 17.65
CA GLY A 221 -2.16 -15.34 16.56
C GLY A 221 -2.40 -16.43 15.51
N SER A 222 -3.40 -16.23 14.65
CA SER A 222 -3.79 -17.25 13.68
C SER A 222 -2.67 -17.61 12.69
N SER A 223 -1.87 -16.63 12.25
CA SER A 223 -0.77 -16.85 11.31
C SER A 223 0.45 -17.44 12.00
N ASP A 224 0.72 -17.04 13.24
CA ASP A 224 1.76 -17.60 14.12
C ASP A 224 1.50 -19.11 14.33
N GLN A 225 0.28 -19.47 14.74
CA GLN A 225 -0.13 -20.87 14.92
C GLN A 225 -0.09 -21.69 13.62
N ASN A 226 -0.54 -21.10 12.50
CA ASN A 226 -0.50 -21.76 11.20
C ASN A 226 0.94 -22.03 10.74
N LEU A 227 1.88 -21.14 11.07
CA LEU A 227 3.30 -21.33 10.76
C LEU A 227 3.90 -22.45 11.62
N ASP A 228 3.59 -22.49 12.91
CA ASP A 228 4.01 -23.58 13.81
C ASP A 228 3.49 -24.94 13.33
N GLU A 229 2.21 -25.01 12.94
CA GLU A 229 1.61 -26.22 12.35
C GLU A 229 2.36 -26.63 11.08
N PHE A 230 2.67 -25.69 10.19
CA PHE A 230 3.42 -25.98 8.97
C PHE A 230 4.84 -26.50 9.28
N VAL A 231 5.58 -25.84 10.17
CA VAL A 231 6.93 -26.28 10.55
C VAL A 231 6.92 -27.68 11.18
N ALA A 232 5.94 -27.97 12.04
CA ALA A 232 5.78 -29.29 12.64
C ALA A 232 5.62 -30.40 11.59
N THR A 233 4.96 -30.12 10.46
CA THR A 233 4.81 -31.09 9.35
C THR A 233 6.11 -31.37 8.59
N LEU A 234 7.13 -30.51 8.68
CA LEU A 234 8.42 -30.68 8.01
C LEU A 234 9.46 -31.43 8.84
N ILE A 235 9.28 -31.44 10.17
CA ILE A 235 10.22 -32.04 11.13
C ILE A 235 9.84 -33.50 11.46
N CYS A 236 8.63 -33.93 11.08
CA CYS A 236 8.13 -35.31 11.23
C CYS A 236 8.39 -36.14 9.97
#